data_AF-A0A2Z5G5I6-F1
#
_entry.id   AF-A0A2Z5G5I6-F1
#
_cell.length_a   1.000
_cell.length_b   1.000
_cell.length_c   1.000
_cell.angle_alpha   90.00
_cell.angle_beta   90.00
_cell.angle_gamma   90.00
#
_symmetry.space_group_name_H-M   'P 1'
#
loop_
_entity.id
_entity.type
_entity.pdbx_description
1 polymer ?
#
loop_
_entity_poly.entity_id
_entity_poly.type
_entity_poly.pdbx_seq_one_letter_code
_entity_poly.pdbx_strand_id
1 'polypeptide(L)' 'MSLNRKKLLYAFVALPYHTRLSIMEQLKLIDEDNRGLPDNERFASCFDRAEKQNRLNDVWDLVESRQATS' A
#
# COMPACT_ATOMS: atom_id res chain seq x y z
N MET A 1 -4.16 2.27 -18.44
CA MET A 1 -3.69 0.88 -18.21
C MET A 1 -4.51 0.29 -17.06
N SER A 2 -4.97 -0.95 -17.16
CA SER A 2 -5.65 -1.61 -16.04
C SER A 2 -4.60 -2.10 -15.04
N LEU A 3 -4.63 -1.58 -13.82
CA LEU A 3 -3.75 -2.03 -12.75
C LEU A 3 -4.00 -3.51 -12.45
N ASN A 4 -2.95 -4.34 -12.51
CA ASN A 4 -3.04 -5.74 -12.14
C ASN A 4 -2.89 -5.86 -10.62
N ARG A 5 -4.01 -6.07 -9.91
CA ARG A 5 -4.06 -6.18 -8.45
C ARG A 5 -3.10 -7.24 -7.88
N LYS A 6 -2.94 -8.37 -8.58
CA LYS A 6 -1.99 -9.43 -8.16
C LYS A 6 -0.55 -8.95 -8.26
N LYS A 7 -0.21 -8.24 -9.34
CA LYS A 7 1.13 -7.64 -9.52
C LYS A 7 1.44 -6.62 -8.43
N LEU A 8 0.47 -5.75 -8.11
CA LEU A 8 0.58 -4.78 -7.03
C LEU A 8 0.85 -5.45 -5.68
N LEU A 9 0.01 -6.43 -5.31
CA LEU A 9 0.17 -7.16 -4.04
C LEU A 9 1.53 -7.84 -3.93
N TYR A 10 1.96 -8.53 -5.00
CA TYR A 10 3.25 -9.19 -5.03
C TYR A 10 4.41 -8.20 -4.86
N ALA A 11 4.39 -7.10 -5.62
CA ALA A 11 5.41 -6.05 -5.54
C ALA A 11 5.42 -5.37 -4.17
N PHE A 12 4.24 -5.10 -3.60
CA PHE A 12 4.10 -4.47 -2.29
C PHE A 12 4.65 -5.36 -1.17
N VAL A 13 4.29 -6.64 -1.13
CA VAL A 13 4.73 -7.59 -0.09
C VAL A 13 6.24 -7.82 -0.13
N ALA A 14 6.86 -7.71 -1.32
CA ALA A 14 8.30 -7.80 -1.48
C ALA A 14 9.08 -6.62 -0.85
N LEU A 15 8.41 -5.49 -0.56
CA LEU A 15 9.06 -4.34 0.05
C LEU A 15 9.30 -4.56 1.56
N PRO A 16 10.40 -4.00 2.12
CA PRO A 16 10.62 -3.95 3.56
C PRO A 16 9.41 -3.35 4.29
N TYR A 17 9.15 -3.81 5.52
CA TYR A 17 7.98 -3.38 6.30
C TYR A 17 7.91 -1.86 6.46
N HIS A 18 9.01 -1.22 6.84
CA HIS A 18 9.07 0.24 7.01
C HIS A 18 8.73 0.99 5.71
N THR A 19 9.14 0.46 4.56
CA THR A 19 8.81 1.02 3.24
C THR A 19 7.33 0.89 2.95
N ARG A 20 6.74 -0.29 3.21
CA ARG A 20 5.29 -0.52 3.07
C ARG A 20 4.48 0.45 3.94
N LEU A 21 4.90 0.60 5.21
CA LEU A 21 4.27 1.53 6.15
C LEU A 21 4.37 2.98 5.65
N SER A 22 5.56 3.41 5.25
CA SER A 22 5.80 4.76 4.73
C SER A 22 4.95 5.09 3.50
N ILE A 23 4.76 4.14 2.57
CA ILE A 23 3.85 4.33 1.42
C ILE A 23 2.42 4.60 1.89
N MET A 24 1.91 3.80 2.82
CA MET A 24 0.55 3.95 3.33
C MET A 24 0.36 5.24 4.14
N GLU A 25 1.38 5.67 4.88
CA GLU A 25 1.40 6.97 5.57
C GLU A 25 1.44 8.14 4.59
N GLN A 26 2.28 8.09 3.56
CA GLN A 26 2.39 9.13 2.52
C GLN A 26 1.06 9.33 1.79
N LEU A 27 0.35 8.24 1.52
CA LEU A 27 -0.96 8.30 0.90
C LEU A 27 -2.09 8.63 1.88
N LYS A 28 -1.80 8.80 3.18
CA LYS A 28 -2.80 9.01 4.24
C LYS A 28 -3.87 7.92 4.25
N LEU A 29 -3.45 6.68 3.98
CA LEU A 29 -4.32 5.50 4.00
C LEU A 29 -4.34 4.83 5.37
N ILE A 30 -3.39 5.16 6.25
CA ILE A 30 -3.41 4.81 7.67
C ILE A 30 -4.26 5.81 8.43
N ASP A 31 -5.16 5.30 9.26
CA ASP A 31 -6.02 6.07 10.17
C ASP A 31 -5.84 5.59 11.62
N GLU A 32 -6.45 6.26 12.58
CA GLU A 32 -6.39 5.91 13.99
C GLU A 32 -6.95 4.52 14.28
N ASP A 33 -7.99 4.11 13.55
CA ASP A 33 -8.55 2.74 13.57
C ASP A 33 -7.52 1.66 13.23
N ASN A 34 -6.47 2.03 12.49
CA ASN A 34 -5.45 1.10 12.05
C ASN A 34 -4.34 0.90 13.09
N ARG A 35 -4.20 1.78 14.09
CA ARG A 35 -3.07 1.76 15.04
C ARG A 35 -3.04 0.53 15.95
N GLY A 36 -4.19 -0.08 16.22
CA GLY A 36 -4.30 -1.31 17.03
C GLY A 36 -4.31 -2.61 16.23
N LEU A 37 -4.41 -2.54 14.89
CA LEU A 37 -4.51 -3.73 14.07
C LEU A 37 -3.15 -4.41 13.86
N PRO A 38 -3.13 -5.76 13.79
CA PRO A 38 -2.01 -6.51 13.23
C PRO A 38 -1.63 -6.02 11.83
N ASP A 39 -0.35 -6.10 11.47
CA ASP A 39 0.17 -5.54 10.21
C ASP A 39 -0.55 -6.04 8.95
N ASN A 40 -0.89 -7.33 8.90
CA ASN A 40 -1.64 -7.94 7.80
C ASN A 40 -3.04 -7.33 7.66
N GLU A 41 -3.76 -7.12 8.76
CA GLU A 41 -5.09 -6.51 8.79
C GLU A 41 -5.02 -5.01 8.49
N ARG A 42 -3.98 -4.34 9.00
CA ARG A 42 -3.70 -2.92 8.73
C ARG A 42 -3.53 -2.67 7.24
N PHE A 43 -2.68 -3.42 6.56
CA PHE A 43 -2.45 -3.22 5.12
C PHE A 43 -3.68 -3.60 4.29
N ALA A 44 -4.41 -4.67 4.65
CA ALA A 44 -5.67 -5.00 3.99
C ALA A 44 -6.68 -3.85 4.07
N SER A 45 -6.87 -3.27 5.27
CA SER A 45 -7.72 -2.10 5.48
C SER A 45 -7.27 -0.90 4.65
N CYS A 46 -5.96 -0.65 4.53
CA CYS A 46 -5.42 0.42 3.69
C CYS A 46 -5.73 0.19 2.21
N PHE A 47 -5.61 -1.04 1.71
CA PHE A 47 -5.95 -1.40 0.33
C PHE A 47 -7.44 -1.24 0.03
N ASP A 48 -8.31 -1.68 0.94
CA ASP A 48 -9.76 -1.48 0.83
C ASP A 48 -10.11 0.01 0.76
N ARG A 49 -9.46 0.84 1.60
CA ARG A 49 -9.63 2.29 1.58
C ARG A 49 -9.13 2.90 0.27
N ALA A 50 -7.97 2.48 -0.22
CA ALA A 50 -7.43 2.94 -1.49
C ALA A 50 -8.35 2.57 -2.66
N GLU A 51 -8.94 1.37 -2.65
CA GLU A 51 -9.92 0.95 -3.66
C GLU A 51 -11.18 1.84 -3.62
N LYS A 52 -11.76 2.05 -2.43
CA LYS A 52 -12.93 2.91 -2.25
C LYS A 52 -12.67 4.36 -2.70
N GLN A 53 -11.43 4.82 -2.58
CA GLN A 53 -11.02 6.16 -3.00
C GLN A 53 -10.52 6.24 -4.47
N ASN A 54 -10.49 5.13 -5.21
CA ASN A 54 -9.87 5.03 -6.55
C ASN A 54 -8.37 5.40 -6.58
N ARG A 55 -7.64 5.13 -5.50
CA ARG A 55 -6.22 5.48 -5.30
C ARG A 55 -5.26 4.30 -5.38
N LEU A 56 -5.72 3.15 -5.88
CA LEU A 56 -4.84 1.97 -6.05
C LEU A 56 -3.68 2.25 -7.04
N ASN A 57 -3.88 3.15 -8.01
CA ASN A 57 -2.80 3.58 -8.91
C ASN A 57 -1.74 4.38 -8.14
N ASP A 58 -2.12 5.30 -7.24
CA ASP A 58 -1.17 6.03 -6.41
C ASP A 58 -0.29 5.09 -5.55
N VAL A 59 -0.90 4.02 -5.03
CA VAL A 59 -0.16 2.97 -4.30
C VAL A 59 0.85 2.29 -5.22
N TRP A 60 0.43 1.94 -6.43
CA TRP A 60 1.31 1.30 -7.42
C TRP A 60 2.49 2.18 -7.81
N ASP A 61 2.25 3.46 -8.11
CA ASP A 61 3.29 4.40 -8.53
C ASP A 61 4.36 4.54 -7.44
N LEU A 62 3.96 4.62 -6.17
CA LEU A 62 4.89 4.63 -5.04
C LEU A 62 5.64 3.29 -4.90
N VAL A 63 4.97 2.16 -5.04
CA VAL A 63 5.62 0.83 -4.99
C VAL A 63 6.69 0.72 -6.06
N GLU A 64 6.41 1.07 -7.31
CA GLU A 64 7.39 1.05 -8.40
C GLU A 64 8.57 1.99 -8.11
N SER A 65 8.31 3.20 -7.61
CA SER A 65 9.38 4.15 -7.29
C SER A 65 10.35 3.63 -6.24
N ARG A 66 9.86 2.88 -5.23
CA ARG A 66 10.70 2.31 -4.17
C ARG A 66 11.51 1.11 -4.65
N GLN A 67 10.95 0.29 -5.55
CA GLN A 67 11.66 -0.84 -6.14
C GLN A 67 12.78 -0.40 -7.08
N ALA A 68 12.61 0.70 -7.82
CA ALA A 68 13.64 1.22 -8.72
C ALA A 68 14.87 1.80 -7.98
N THR A 69 14.79 1.99 -6.66
CA THR A 69 15.86 2.58 -5.83
C THR A 69 16.55 1.52 -4.94
N SER A 70 16.13 0.25 -5.02
CA SER A 70 16.71 -0.88 -4.27
C SER A 70 17.61 -1.76 -5.13
#